data_AF-A0A7C6F2W3-F1
#
_entry.id   AF-A0A7C6F2W3-F1
#
_cell.length_a   1.000
_cell.length_b   1.000
_cell.length_c   1.000
_cell.angle_alpha   90.00
_cell.angle_beta   90.00
_cell.angle_gamma   90.00
#
_symmetry.space_group_name_H-M   'P 1'
#
loop_
_entity.id
_entity.type
_entity.pdbx_description
1 polymer ?
#
loop_
_entity_poly.entity_id
_entity_poly.type
_entity_poly.pdbx_seq_one_letter_code
_entity_poly.pdbx_strand_id
1 'polypeptide(L)'
;MLTSDDSPPIPELIGSSPAMREVYRLTRRVADSDASVLILGETGTGKELIAKAIHQLSPRRSGPFVRVNCGALPEGLLESELFGHVRGAFTGAVESRTGRFEAAHTGTIFLDEIDSTTFKLQVKLLRVLQQHEFERVGDTRTIHV
;
A
#
# COMPACT_ATOMS: atom_id res chain seq x y z
N MET A 1 -31.40 19.37 11.82
CA MET A 1 -30.37 20.38 11.55
C MET A 1 -29.12 20.02 12.37
N LEU A 2 -28.35 19.05 11.88
CA LEU A 2 -27.07 18.52 12.41
C LEU A 2 -26.38 18.01 11.13
N THR A 3 -25.15 18.34 10.75
CA THR A 3 -23.90 18.40 11.52
C THR A 3 -22.95 19.39 10.84
N SER A 4 -22.46 20.40 11.57
CA SER A 4 -21.15 20.95 11.26
C SER A 4 -20.14 19.83 11.52
N ASP A 5 -19.56 19.30 10.45
CA ASP A 5 -18.46 18.33 10.51
C ASP A 5 -17.23 19.06 11.06
N ASP A 6 -17.16 19.19 12.39
CA ASP A 6 -16.08 19.84 13.14
C ASP A 6 -14.93 18.84 13.40
N SER A 7 -14.76 17.88 12.48
CA SER A 7 -13.67 16.92 12.54
C SER A 7 -12.34 17.65 12.34
N PRO A 8 -11.31 17.40 13.17
CA PRO A 8 -10.05 18.14 13.12
C PRO A 8 -9.40 17.98 11.74
N PRO A 9 -8.87 19.04 11.12
CA PRO A 9 -8.36 19.01 9.75
C PRO A 9 -7.36 17.87 9.57
N ILE A 10 -7.44 17.16 8.43
CA ILE A 10 -6.44 16.16 8.08
C ILE A 10 -5.22 16.92 7.54
N PRO A 11 -4.02 16.75 8.14
CA PRO A 11 -2.82 17.45 7.69
C PRO A 11 -2.56 17.21 6.19
N GLU A 12 -2.03 18.23 5.50
CA GLU A 12 -1.67 18.20 4.07
C GLU A 12 -2.85 18.11 3.07
N LEU A 13 -4.07 17.77 3.50
CA LEU A 13 -5.26 17.76 2.64
C LEU A 13 -5.95 19.12 2.62
N ILE A 14 -6.08 19.70 1.42
CA ILE A 14 -6.74 20.99 1.19
C ILE A 14 -8.01 20.78 0.38
N GLY A 15 -9.12 21.30 0.87
CA GLY A 15 -10.41 21.25 0.17
C GLY A 15 -11.58 21.36 1.15
N SER A 16 -12.61 22.14 0.79
CA SER A 16 -13.76 22.43 1.65
C SER A 16 -15.12 22.12 1.01
N SER A 17 -15.10 21.58 -0.22
CA SER A 17 -16.30 21.22 -0.97
C SER A 17 -17.06 20.08 -0.28
N PRO A 18 -18.39 19.96 -0.49
CA PRO A 18 -19.17 18.85 0.06
C PRO A 18 -18.62 17.47 -0.32
N ALA A 19 -18.11 17.30 -1.55
CA ALA A 19 -17.50 16.05 -2.00
C ALA A 19 -16.22 15.72 -1.23
N MET A 20 -15.36 16.72 -0.97
CA MET A 20 -14.14 16.50 -0.18
C MET A 20 -14.44 16.18 1.29
N ARG A 21 -15.50 16.74 1.87
CA ARG A 21 -15.94 16.36 3.22
C ARG A 21 -16.31 14.88 3.30
N GLU A 22 -16.98 14.36 2.28
CA GLU A 22 -17.29 12.93 2.21
C GLU A 22 -16.01 12.08 2.09
N VAL A 23 -15.02 12.51 1.30
CA VAL A 23 -13.70 11.86 1.24
C VAL A 23 -13.07 11.85 2.63
N TYR A 24 -13.02 12.97 3.35
CA TYR A 24 -12.45 13.02 4.70
C TYR A 24 -13.18 12.11 5.69
N ARG A 25 -14.51 12.07 5.61
CA ARG A 25 -15.34 11.19 6.44
C ARG A 25 -15.02 9.72 6.20
N LEU A 26 -14.90 9.31 4.93
CA LEU A 26 -14.52 7.96 4.55
C LEU A 26 -13.08 7.64 4.98
N THR A 27 -12.13 8.56 4.77
CA THR A 27 -10.73 8.42 5.20
C THR A 27 -10.61 8.11 6.68
N ARG A 28 -11.32 8.84 7.55
CA ARG A 28 -11.33 8.56 9.00
C ARG A 28 -11.94 7.21 9.31
N ARG A 29 -13.08 6.89 8.68
CA ARG A 29 -13.79 5.64 8.94
C ARG A 29 -12.95 4.41 8.60
N VAL A 30 -12.21 4.44 7.50
CA VAL A 30 -11.37 3.29 7.08
C VAL A 30 -10.05 3.22 7.86
N ALA A 31 -9.54 4.35 8.36
CA ALA A 31 -8.31 4.39 9.15
C ALA A 31 -8.41 3.58 10.46
N ASP A 32 -9.59 3.53 11.07
CA ASP A 32 -9.84 2.74 12.29
C ASP A 32 -9.98 1.22 12.03
N SER A 33 -9.80 0.76 10.78
CA SER A 33 -9.99 -0.63 10.39
C SER A 33 -8.73 -1.29 9.82
N ASP A 34 -8.72 -2.62 9.79
CA ASP A 34 -7.69 -3.41 9.12
C ASP A 34 -8.04 -3.81 7.69
N ALA A 35 -9.11 -3.23 7.13
CA ALA A 35 -9.53 -3.51 5.77
C ALA A 35 -8.51 -2.98 4.73
N SER A 36 -8.33 -3.72 3.64
CA SER A 36 -7.65 -3.21 2.45
C SER A 36 -8.51 -2.12 1.80
N VAL A 37 -7.90 -0.96 1.51
CA VAL A 37 -8.61 0.20 0.95
C VAL A 37 -8.20 0.42 -0.50
N LEU A 38 -9.19 0.47 -1.41
CA LEU A 38 -8.99 0.88 -2.79
C LEU A 38 -9.27 2.38 -2.95
N ILE A 39 -8.28 3.14 -3.40
CA ILE A 39 -8.41 4.58 -3.63
C ILE A 39 -8.56 4.81 -5.14
N LEU A 40 -9.72 5.30 -5.56
CA LEU A 40 -10.03 5.63 -6.95
C LEU A 40 -9.96 7.13 -7.17
N GLY A 41 -9.44 7.53 -8.32
CA GLY A 41 -9.35 8.93 -8.73
C GLY A 41 -8.39 9.13 -9.89
N GLU A 42 -8.55 10.22 -10.62
CA GLU A 42 -7.70 10.57 -11.77
C GLU A 42 -6.25 10.81 -11.36
N THR A 43 -5.35 10.80 -12.34
CA THR A 43 -3.94 11.14 -12.14
C THR A 43 -3.79 12.55 -11.60
N GLY A 44 -2.94 12.75 -10.58
CA GLY A 44 -2.70 14.06 -9.99
C GLY A 44 -3.72 14.54 -8.95
N THR A 45 -4.74 13.74 -8.61
CA THR A 45 -5.79 14.11 -7.62
C THR A 45 -5.36 13.97 -6.16
N GLY A 46 -4.09 13.63 -5.88
CA GLY A 46 -3.59 13.54 -4.50
C GLY A 46 -3.94 12.24 -3.76
N LYS A 47 -4.18 11.13 -4.47
CA LYS A 47 -4.47 9.80 -3.88
C LYS A 47 -3.44 9.36 -2.82
N GLU A 48 -2.16 9.68 -3.04
CA GLU A 48 -1.10 9.40 -2.07
C GLU A 48 -1.30 10.15 -0.74
N LEU A 49 -1.77 11.39 -0.77
CA LEU A 49 -2.07 12.14 0.44
C LEU A 49 -3.21 11.48 1.22
N ILE A 50 -4.20 10.92 0.52
CA ILE A 50 -5.28 10.14 1.14
C ILE A 50 -4.71 8.86 1.79
N ALA A 51 -3.86 8.11 1.09
CA ALA A 51 -3.24 6.91 1.64
C ALA A 51 -2.40 7.20 2.89
N LYS A 52 -1.60 8.28 2.86
CA LYS A 52 -0.80 8.75 3.99
C LYS A 52 -1.69 9.19 5.16
N ALA A 53 -2.79 9.89 4.89
CA ALA A 53 -3.76 10.28 5.89
C ALA A 53 -4.41 9.06 6.57
N ILE A 54 -4.82 8.04 5.80
CA ILE A 54 -5.35 6.78 6.35
C ILE A 54 -4.34 6.17 7.32
N HIS A 55 -3.07 6.04 6.90
CA HIS A 55 -2.02 5.49 7.75
C HIS A 55 -1.82 6.31 9.04
N GLN A 56 -1.70 7.63 8.93
CA GLN A 56 -1.47 8.53 10.08
C GLN A 56 -2.62 8.51 11.10
N LEU A 57 -3.86 8.34 10.64
CA LEU A 57 -5.04 8.26 11.48
C LEU A 57 -5.26 6.87 12.08
N SER A 58 -4.65 5.83 11.49
CA SER A 58 -4.82 4.45 11.94
C SER A 58 -4.10 4.12 13.25
N PRO A 59 -4.47 2.99 13.91
CA PRO A 59 -3.68 2.43 15.02
C PRO A 59 -2.23 2.08 14.63
N ARG A 60 -1.96 1.91 13.34
CA ARG A 60 -0.66 1.50 12.77
C ARG A 60 0.25 2.69 12.42
N ARG A 61 -0.12 3.92 12.80
CA ARG A 61 0.63 5.17 12.50
C ARG A 61 2.08 5.22 12.99
N SER A 62 2.44 4.39 13.96
CA SER A 62 3.82 4.28 14.46
C SER A 62 4.67 3.30 13.67
N GLY A 63 4.04 2.46 12.83
CA GLY A 63 4.70 1.52 11.95
C GLY A 63 5.17 2.18 10.65
N PRO A 64 5.84 1.41 9.78
CA PRO A 64 6.32 1.92 8.50
C PRO A 64 5.18 2.22 7.53
N PHE A 65 5.28 3.34 6.79
CA PHE A 65 4.47 3.60 5.60
C PHE A 65 5.34 3.39 4.36
N VAL A 66 5.11 2.28 3.65
CA VAL A 66 5.91 1.90 2.47
C VAL A 66 5.10 2.14 1.21
N ARG A 67 5.63 2.95 0.30
CA ARG A 67 5.02 3.21 -1.01
C ARG A 67 5.73 2.39 -2.09
N VAL A 68 4.94 1.82 -3.00
CA VAL A 68 5.42 1.15 -4.21
C VAL A 68 4.60 1.66 -5.38
N ASN A 69 5.27 2.18 -6.42
CA ASN A 69 4.63 2.48 -7.69
C ASN A 69 4.79 1.25 -8.60
N CYS A 70 3.66 0.62 -8.95
CA CYS A 70 3.64 -0.60 -9.76
C CYS A 70 3.85 -0.34 -11.26
N GLY A 71 3.53 0.87 -11.75
CA GLY A 71 3.71 1.22 -13.17
C GLY A 71 5.15 1.62 -13.53
N ALA A 72 6.00 1.90 -12.55
CA ALA A 72 7.36 2.42 -12.78
C ALA A 72 8.43 1.36 -13.09
N LEU A 73 8.14 0.06 -12.89
CA LEU A 73 9.13 -1.02 -12.98
C LEU A 73 8.68 -2.15 -13.93
N PRO A 74 9.61 -2.76 -14.67
CA PRO A 74 9.36 -4.03 -15.37
C PRO A 74 8.93 -5.14 -14.39
N GLU A 75 8.12 -6.08 -14.86
CA GLU A 75 7.48 -7.12 -14.04
C GLU A 75 8.45 -7.84 -13.09
N GLY A 76 9.59 -8.36 -13.60
CA GLY A 76 10.54 -9.11 -12.77
C GLY A 76 11.21 -8.26 -11.68
N LEU A 77 11.43 -6.97 -11.96
CA LEU A 77 11.96 -6.03 -10.97
C LEU A 77 10.88 -5.63 -9.96
N LEU A 78 9.64 -5.45 -10.40
CA LEU A 78 8.51 -5.18 -9.51
C LEU A 78 8.24 -6.34 -8.55
N GLU A 79 8.26 -7.59 -9.06
CA GLU A 79 8.12 -8.79 -8.25
C GLU A 79 9.23 -8.87 -7.18
N SER A 80 10.47 -8.64 -7.59
CA SER A 80 11.64 -8.60 -6.70
C SER A 80 11.59 -7.45 -5.69
N GLU A 81 11.05 -6.29 -6.07
CA GLU A 81 10.88 -5.16 -5.16
C GLU A 81 9.77 -5.45 -4.12
N LEU A 82 8.62 -5.99 -4.55
CA LEU A 82 7.49 -6.30 -3.67
C LEU A 82 7.81 -7.42 -2.66
N PHE A 83 8.33 -8.54 -3.14
CA PHE A 83 8.52 -9.76 -2.33
C PHE A 83 9.97 -9.99 -1.91
N GLY A 84 10.94 -9.26 -2.46
CA GLY A 84 12.35 -9.53 -2.23
C GLY A 84 12.85 -10.73 -3.03
N HIS A 85 14.15 -10.97 -2.95
CA HIS A 85 14.80 -12.09 -3.62
C HIS A 85 15.99 -12.59 -2.81
N VAL A 86 16.36 -13.84 -3.05
CA VAL A 86 17.63 -14.39 -2.57
C VAL A 86 18.71 -14.27 -3.63
N ARG A 87 19.98 -14.21 -3.19
CA ARG A 87 21.13 -14.26 -4.09
C ARG A 87 21.01 -15.44 -5.06
N GLY A 88 21.22 -15.17 -6.34
CA GLY A 88 21.15 -16.17 -7.41
C GLY A 88 19.75 -16.48 -7.94
N ALA A 89 18.70 -15.79 -7.48
CA ALA A 89 17.33 -16.01 -7.96
C ALA A 89 17.12 -15.69 -9.44
N PHE A 90 17.89 -14.76 -10.01
CA PHE A 90 17.89 -14.39 -11.43
C PHE A 90 19.23 -13.77 -11.82
N THR A 91 19.45 -13.59 -13.13
CA THR A 91 20.66 -12.92 -13.64
C THR A 91 20.75 -11.48 -13.13
N GLY A 92 21.74 -11.20 -12.27
CA GLY A 92 21.90 -9.90 -11.60
C GLY A 92 21.52 -9.88 -10.13
N ALA A 93 20.98 -10.99 -9.57
CA ALA A 93 20.76 -11.16 -8.14
C ALA A 93 22.07 -11.46 -7.40
N VAL A 94 22.96 -10.48 -7.30
CA VAL A 94 24.29 -10.62 -6.68
C VAL A 94 24.19 -10.80 -5.16
N GLU A 95 23.15 -10.21 -4.55
CA GLU A 95 22.88 -10.24 -3.12
C GLU A 95 21.40 -10.57 -2.86
N SER A 96 21.07 -10.94 -1.63
CA SER A 96 19.67 -11.10 -1.21
C SER A 96 19.10 -9.73 -0.81
N ARG A 97 17.84 -9.46 -1.16
CA ARG A 97 17.16 -8.20 -0.83
C ARG A 97 15.81 -8.45 -0.17
N THR A 98 15.55 -7.68 0.88
CA THR A 98 14.25 -7.66 1.58
C THR A 98 13.18 -7.01 0.72
N GLY A 99 11.98 -7.60 0.69
CA GLY A 99 10.85 -7.08 -0.07
C GLY A 99 10.13 -5.93 0.62
N ARG A 100 9.33 -5.18 -0.15
CA ARG A 100 8.52 -4.07 0.37
C ARG A 100 7.40 -4.53 1.31
N PHE A 101 6.84 -5.72 1.12
CA PHE A 101 5.88 -6.27 2.09
C PHE A 101 6.52 -6.52 3.45
N GLU A 102 7.72 -7.10 3.48
CA GLU A 102 8.48 -7.31 4.71
C GLU A 102 8.87 -5.99 5.37
N ALA A 103 9.33 -5.01 4.57
CA ALA A 103 9.65 -3.68 5.07
C ALA A 103 8.43 -2.90 5.61
N ALA A 104 7.22 -3.26 5.17
CA ALA A 104 5.96 -2.66 5.61
C ALA A 104 5.32 -3.40 6.79
N HIS A 105 5.94 -4.48 7.28
CA HIS A 105 5.42 -5.28 8.37
C HIS A 105 5.08 -4.41 9.58
N THR A 106 3.96 -4.69 10.26
CA THR A 106 3.35 -3.89 11.34
C THR A 106 2.84 -2.49 10.96
N GLY A 107 2.98 -2.09 9.69
CA GLY A 107 2.61 -0.77 9.21
C GLY A 107 1.57 -0.79 8.08
N THR A 108 1.85 -0.07 7.01
CA THR A 108 0.96 0.04 5.85
C THR A 108 1.79 0.08 4.57
N ILE A 109 1.35 -0.69 3.57
CA ILE A 109 1.87 -0.62 2.21
C ILE A 109 0.85 0.08 1.30
N PHE A 110 1.30 1.08 0.55
CA PHE A 110 0.51 1.75 -0.48
C PHE A 110 1.03 1.32 -1.86
N LEU A 111 0.16 0.68 -2.64
CA LEU A 111 0.43 0.23 -4.00
C LEU A 111 -0.24 1.19 -4.98
N ASP A 112 0.56 2.05 -5.60
CA ASP A 112 0.08 3.00 -6.60
C ASP A 112 0.09 2.37 -7.99
N GLU A 113 -0.87 2.74 -8.84
CA GLU A 113 -1.05 2.18 -10.19
C GLU A 113 -1.14 0.64 -10.21
N ILE A 114 -1.87 0.06 -9.25
CA ILE A 114 -1.99 -1.41 -9.08
C ILE A 114 -2.57 -2.12 -10.31
N ASP A 115 -3.33 -1.42 -11.14
CA ASP A 115 -3.89 -1.89 -12.41
C ASP A 115 -2.83 -2.21 -13.48
N SER A 116 -1.61 -1.69 -13.31
CA SER A 116 -0.46 -2.03 -14.17
C SER A 116 0.16 -3.40 -13.88
N THR A 117 -0.27 -4.08 -12.81
CA THR A 117 0.29 -5.38 -12.44
C THR A 117 -0.15 -6.51 -13.36
N THR A 118 0.75 -7.47 -13.61
CA THR A 118 0.43 -8.66 -14.40
C THR A 118 -0.47 -9.62 -13.64
N PHE A 119 -1.20 -10.47 -14.37
CA PHE A 119 -2.05 -11.50 -13.75
C PHE A 119 -1.27 -12.42 -12.79
N LYS A 120 -0.04 -12.78 -13.14
CA LYS A 120 0.84 -13.60 -12.29
C LYS A 120 1.15 -12.89 -10.96
N LEU A 121 1.43 -11.59 -11.02
CA LEU A 121 1.70 -10.79 -9.84
C LEU A 121 0.45 -10.62 -8.97
N GLN A 122 -0.72 -10.43 -9.59
CA GLN A 122 -2.02 -10.36 -8.90
C GLN A 122 -2.33 -11.63 -8.11
N VAL A 123 -2.02 -12.82 -8.63
CA VAL A 123 -2.19 -14.09 -7.89
C VAL A 123 -1.31 -14.12 -6.64
N LYS A 124 -0.08 -13.60 -6.70
CA LYS A 124 0.81 -13.52 -5.52
C LYS A 124 0.32 -12.48 -4.51
N LEU A 125 -0.12 -11.31 -4.98
CA LEU A 125 -0.71 -10.28 -4.13
C LEU A 125 -1.95 -10.82 -3.39
N LEU A 126 -2.79 -11.61 -4.06
CA LEU A 126 -3.95 -12.23 -3.44
C LEU A 126 -3.57 -13.13 -2.25
N ARG A 127 -2.46 -13.89 -2.36
CA ARG A 127 -1.96 -14.71 -1.25
C ARG A 127 -1.56 -13.84 -0.05
N VAL A 128 -0.87 -12.73 -0.28
CA VAL A 128 -0.54 -11.78 0.79
C VAL A 128 -1.79 -11.23 1.45
N LEU A 129 -2.78 -10.83 0.66
CA LEU A 129 -4.02 -10.22 1.20
C LEU A 129 -4.89 -11.22 1.97
N GLN A 130 -4.87 -12.50 1.60
CA GLN A 130 -5.73 -13.52 2.23
C GLN A 130 -5.05 -14.26 3.38
N GLN A 131 -3.78 -14.61 3.21
CA GLN A 131 -3.04 -15.48 4.12
C GLN A 131 -1.99 -14.71 4.94
N HIS A 132 -1.77 -13.43 4.64
CA HIS A 132 -0.74 -12.60 5.26
C HIS A 132 0.64 -13.24 5.16
N GLU A 133 0.92 -13.86 4.01
CA GLU A 133 2.18 -14.57 3.76
C GLU A 133 2.64 -14.43 2.31
N PHE A 134 3.96 -14.59 2.10
CA PHE A 134 4.57 -14.71 0.77
C PHE A 134 5.91 -15.43 0.81
N GLU A 135 6.48 -15.68 -0.36
CA GLU A 135 7.82 -16.24 -0.56
C GLU A 135 8.67 -15.25 -1.36
N ARG A 136 9.97 -15.16 -1.03
CA ARG A 136 10.92 -14.38 -1.83
C ARG A 136 11.16 -15.05 -3.17
N VAL A 137 11.54 -14.27 -4.18
CA VAL A 137 11.93 -14.83 -5.49
C VAL A 137 13.16 -15.72 -5.32
N GLY A 138 13.07 -16.96 -5.79
CA GLY A 138 14.13 -17.97 -5.69
C GLY A 138 14.24 -18.66 -4.33
N ASP A 139 13.28 -18.43 -3.42
CA ASP A 139 13.19 -19.09 -2.12
C ASP A 139 11.85 -19.83 -2.00
N THR A 140 11.80 -20.86 -1.16
CA THR A 140 10.57 -21.59 -0.81
C THR A 140 10.17 -21.38 0.65
N ARG A 141 10.92 -20.56 1.39
CA ARG A 141 10.57 -20.19 2.75
C ARG A 141 9.43 -19.19 2.77
N THR A 142 8.34 -19.56 3.41
CA THR A 142 7.19 -18.70 3.71
C THR A 142 7.55 -17.65 4.77
N ILE A 143 7.17 -16.40 4.51
CA ILE A 143 7.31 -15.24 5.39
C ILE A 143 5.91 -14.73 5.71
N HIS A 144 5.60 -14.52 7.00
CA HIS A 144 4.35 -13.92 7.46
C HIS A 144 4.54 -12.43 7.75
N VAL A 145 3.56 -11.60 7.38
CA VAL A 145 3.57 -10.14 7.56
C VAL A 145 2.28 -9.57 8.15
#